data_AF-A0AB73TKX1-F1
#
_entry.id   AF-A0AB73TKX1-F1
#
_cell.length_a   1.000
_cell.length_b   1.000
_cell.length_c   1.000
_cell.angle_alpha   90.00
_cell.angle_beta   90.00
_cell.angle_gamma   90.00
#
_symmetry.space_group_name_H-M   'P 1'
#
loop_
_entity.id
_entity.type
_entity.pdbx_description
1 polymer ?
#
loop_
_entity_poly.entity_id
_entity_poly.type
_entity_poly.pdbx_seq_one_letter_code
_entity_poly.pdbx_strand_id
1 'polypeptide(L)'
;MRKSKAIMIGAGIANMAAAVYLIQEGKWKGDQITFYSLDDHGSNDGAPTDTVVDEYWNKNHPLENQKGYIARGGRMLNYRTYVDLMDLLSRIPSVTEPGMTAEEDTRDFDAKHRTFDKARLMEGGKGIIDGGKLGFNNKDRILLTKLIAMPDSEEEKLDNITIEEYFKDDPHFFETNFWFMWETTFAFRTRSSAQELRRYMHQMIYEFTQIEHLVGVNRTRYNQYESIMLPLIEYLKEQGCKIILNRRVTDWEFK
;
A
#
# COMPACT_ATOMS: atom_id res chain seq x y z
N MET A 1 16.82 -30.91 -7.39
CA MET A 1 16.52 -30.36 -8.73
C MET A 1 16.68 -28.84 -8.66
N ARG A 2 17.61 -28.23 -9.41
CA ARG A 2 17.74 -26.77 -9.45
C ARG A 2 16.63 -26.22 -10.33
N LYS A 3 15.73 -25.39 -9.77
CA LYS A 3 14.69 -24.72 -10.54
C LYS A 3 15.36 -23.77 -11.55
N SER A 4 14.85 -23.74 -12.78
CA SER A 4 15.42 -22.98 -13.89
C SER A 4 14.41 -22.07 -14.59
N LYS A 5 13.16 -22.04 -14.11
CA LYS A 5 12.08 -21.17 -14.59
C LYS A 5 11.23 -20.70 -13.42
N ALA A 6 10.83 -19.43 -13.47
CA ALA A 6 9.94 -18.80 -12.52
C ALA A 6 8.72 -18.25 -13.28
N ILE A 7 7.54 -18.63 -12.84
CA ILE A 7 6.27 -18.19 -13.41
C ILE A 7 5.60 -17.29 -12.38
N MET A 8 5.37 -16.04 -12.76
CA MET A 8 4.71 -15.03 -11.95
C MET A 8 3.27 -14.87 -12.44
N ILE A 9 2.29 -15.02 -11.54
CA ILE A 9 0.88 -14.80 -11.87
C ILE A 9 0.46 -13.42 -11.37
N GLY A 10 0.20 -12.52 -12.30
CA GLY A 10 0.03 -11.08 -12.08
C GLY A 10 1.34 -10.32 -12.25
N ALA A 11 1.25 -9.08 -12.72
CA ALA A 11 2.38 -8.16 -12.89
C ALA A 11 2.40 -7.03 -11.84
N GLY A 12 1.92 -7.31 -10.62
CA GLY A 12 1.96 -6.36 -9.51
C GLY A 12 3.33 -6.29 -8.83
N ILE A 13 3.46 -5.32 -7.91
CA ILE A 13 4.71 -5.03 -7.19
C ILE A 13 5.32 -6.25 -6.50
N ALA A 14 4.49 -7.14 -5.93
CA ALA A 14 4.98 -8.35 -5.25
C ALA A 14 5.79 -9.27 -6.19
N ASN A 15 5.27 -9.56 -7.38
CA ASN A 15 5.96 -10.42 -8.35
C ASN A 15 7.13 -9.70 -9.02
N MET A 16 7.02 -8.39 -9.25
CA MET A 16 8.13 -7.61 -9.80
C MET A 16 9.30 -7.55 -8.81
N ALA A 17 9.02 -7.33 -7.53
CA ALA A 17 10.01 -7.43 -6.45
C ALA A 17 10.68 -8.80 -6.43
N ALA A 18 9.89 -9.88 -6.45
CA ALA A 18 10.42 -11.24 -6.49
C ALA A 18 11.36 -11.46 -7.69
N ALA A 19 11.03 -10.92 -8.87
CA ALA A 19 11.89 -11.03 -10.05
C ALA A 19 13.21 -10.24 -9.90
N VAL A 20 13.17 -9.04 -9.34
CA VAL A 20 14.39 -8.27 -9.03
C VAL A 20 15.31 -9.08 -8.13
N TYR A 21 14.81 -9.65 -7.03
CA TYR A 21 15.63 -10.47 -6.13
C TYR A 21 16.10 -11.78 -6.76
N LEU A 22 15.27 -12.46 -7.57
CA LEU A 22 15.70 -13.65 -8.31
C LEU A 22 16.88 -13.36 -9.23
N ILE A 23 16.86 -12.22 -9.93
CA ILE A 23 17.93 -11.81 -10.84
C ILE A 23 19.16 -11.39 -10.05
N GLN A 24 19.02 -10.41 -9.15
CA GLN A 24 20.14 -9.77 -8.49
C GLN A 24 20.79 -10.65 -7.43
N GLU A 25 20.01 -11.40 -6.65
CA GLU A 25 20.51 -12.23 -5.56
C GLU A 25 20.53 -13.71 -5.93
N GLY A 26 19.45 -14.20 -6.52
CA GLY A 26 19.36 -15.58 -7.00
C GLY A 26 20.24 -15.88 -8.21
N LYS A 27 20.77 -14.85 -8.87
CA LYS A 27 21.58 -14.93 -10.10
C LYS A 27 20.85 -15.63 -11.25
N TRP A 28 19.53 -15.46 -11.31
CA TRP A 28 18.72 -15.90 -12.43
C TRP A 28 18.89 -14.97 -13.63
N LYS A 29 18.64 -15.50 -14.83
CA LYS A 29 18.54 -14.69 -16.05
C LYS A 29 17.09 -14.26 -16.24
N GLY A 30 16.84 -13.03 -16.70
CA GLY A 30 15.47 -12.55 -16.87
C GLY A 30 14.66 -13.38 -17.88
N ASP A 31 15.31 -13.98 -18.89
CA ASP A 31 14.66 -14.90 -19.84
C ASP A 31 14.12 -16.20 -19.22
N GLN A 32 14.48 -16.48 -17.97
CA GLN A 32 13.95 -17.57 -17.15
C GLN A 32 12.72 -17.17 -16.33
N ILE A 33 12.35 -15.89 -16.33
CA ILE A 33 11.24 -15.33 -15.55
C ILE A 33 10.14 -14.88 -16.52
N THR A 34 8.92 -15.37 -16.32
CA THR A 34 7.77 -15.02 -17.14
C THR A 34 6.59 -14.61 -16.27
N PHE A 35 6.02 -13.45 -16.56
CA PHE A 35 4.80 -12.93 -15.96
C PHE A 35 3.62 -13.22 -16.87
N TYR A 36 2.54 -13.74 -16.28
CA TYR A 36 1.23 -13.83 -16.92
C TYR A 36 0.30 -12.85 -16.22
N SER A 37 -0.13 -11.80 -16.93
CA SER A 37 -1.06 -10.79 -16.43
C SER A 37 -2.32 -10.73 -17.28
N LEU A 38 -3.41 -10.29 -16.67
CA LEU A 38 -4.66 -10.01 -17.38
C LEU A 38 -4.50 -8.76 -18.24
N ASP A 39 -4.02 -7.68 -17.63
CA ASP A 39 -3.79 -6.38 -18.22
C ASP A 39 -2.45 -5.80 -17.71
N ASP A 40 -2.12 -4.61 -18.19
CA ASP A 40 -0.96 -3.79 -17.83
C ASP A 40 -1.25 -2.78 -16.72
N HIS A 41 -2.37 -2.96 -16.00
CA HIS A 41 -2.91 -2.05 -15.01
C HIS A 41 -3.02 -2.75 -13.62
N GLY A 42 -2.95 -2.01 -12.52
CA GLY A 42 -3.03 -2.50 -11.16
C GLY A 42 -3.37 -1.44 -10.10
N SER A 43 -3.23 -1.80 -8.82
CA SER A 43 -3.53 -0.95 -7.66
C SER A 43 -2.58 0.24 -7.47
N ASN A 44 -1.67 0.45 -8.41
CA ASN A 44 -0.66 1.48 -8.36
C ASN A 44 -0.84 2.52 -9.47
N ASP A 45 -1.81 2.33 -10.35
CA ASP A 45 -1.90 3.05 -11.60
C ASP A 45 -2.24 4.53 -11.44
N GLY A 46 -1.60 5.30 -12.30
CA GLY A 46 -2.07 6.60 -12.75
C GLY A 46 -2.08 6.58 -14.27
N ALA A 47 -3.25 6.81 -14.88
CA ALA A 47 -3.37 6.82 -16.34
C ALA A 47 -4.50 7.75 -16.81
N PRO A 48 -4.42 8.29 -18.04
CA PRO A 48 -5.57 8.90 -18.69
C PRO A 48 -6.75 7.93 -18.75
N THR A 49 -7.97 8.43 -18.54
CA THR A 49 -9.17 7.58 -18.40
C THR A 49 -9.49 6.81 -19.69
N ASP A 50 -9.13 7.36 -20.86
CA ASP A 50 -9.32 6.72 -22.16
C ASP A 50 -8.52 5.42 -22.32
N THR A 51 -7.37 5.30 -21.65
CA THR A 51 -6.52 4.10 -21.70
C THR A 51 -7.12 2.88 -21.00
N VAL A 52 -8.12 3.09 -20.13
CA VAL A 52 -8.73 2.02 -19.34
C VAL A 52 -10.16 1.66 -19.76
N VAL A 53 -10.71 2.36 -20.76
CA VAL A 53 -12.13 2.21 -21.16
C VAL A 53 -12.44 0.78 -21.57
N ASP A 54 -11.50 0.14 -22.26
CA ASP A 54 -11.62 -1.22 -22.77
C ASP A 54 -10.99 -2.28 -21.84
N GLU A 55 -10.74 -1.95 -20.57
CA GLU A 55 -10.28 -2.95 -19.60
C GLU A 55 -11.32 -4.05 -19.35
N TYR A 56 -10.85 -5.24 -18.93
CA TYR A 56 -11.66 -6.44 -18.77
C TYR A 56 -12.97 -6.21 -18.00
N TRP A 57 -12.93 -5.48 -16.88
CA TRP A 57 -14.13 -5.17 -16.09
C TRP A 57 -15.02 -4.12 -16.76
N ASN A 58 -14.42 -3.07 -17.33
CA ASN A 58 -15.12 -1.93 -17.90
C ASN A 58 -15.88 -2.29 -19.20
N LYS A 59 -15.49 -3.36 -19.90
CA LYS A 59 -16.27 -3.90 -21.03
C LYS A 59 -17.70 -4.28 -20.64
N ASN A 60 -17.90 -4.83 -19.44
CA ASN A 60 -19.22 -5.21 -18.93
C ASN A 60 -19.83 -4.13 -18.02
N HIS A 61 -19.01 -3.21 -17.53
CA HIS A 61 -19.40 -2.11 -16.66
C HIS A 61 -18.79 -0.79 -17.17
N PRO A 62 -19.34 -0.23 -18.27
CA PRO A 62 -18.74 0.94 -18.91
C PRO A 62 -18.62 2.13 -17.95
N LEU A 63 -17.49 2.83 -18.04
CA LEU A 63 -17.27 4.06 -17.30
C LEU A 63 -18.26 5.14 -17.77
N GLU A 64 -18.93 5.80 -16.83
CA GLU A 64 -19.84 6.93 -17.13
C GLU A 64 -19.08 8.13 -17.73
N ASN A 65 -17.82 8.32 -17.32
CA ASN A 65 -16.92 9.35 -17.84
C ASN A 65 -15.63 8.71 -18.35
N GLN A 66 -15.25 9.07 -19.58
CA GLN A 66 -14.06 8.56 -20.28
C GLN A 66 -12.97 9.64 -20.44
N LYS A 67 -13.08 10.76 -19.72
CA LYS A 67 -12.16 11.91 -19.78
C LYS A 67 -11.44 12.11 -18.45
N GLY A 68 -10.25 12.69 -18.52
CA GLY A 68 -9.44 13.04 -17.35
C GLY A 68 -8.44 11.94 -16.99
N TYR A 69 -8.14 11.80 -15.71
CA TYR A 69 -7.16 10.85 -15.19
C TYR A 69 -7.78 9.96 -14.12
N ILE A 70 -7.27 8.73 -14.03
CA ILE A 70 -7.56 7.81 -12.96
C ILE A 70 -6.34 7.71 -12.06
N ALA A 71 -6.58 7.74 -10.76
CA ALA A 71 -5.63 7.30 -9.75
C ALA A 71 -6.22 6.08 -9.05
N ARG A 72 -5.70 4.88 -9.33
CA ARG A 72 -6.16 3.62 -8.71
C ARG A 72 -5.55 3.48 -7.33
N GLY A 73 -5.97 4.35 -6.42
CA GLY A 73 -5.50 4.41 -5.04
C GLY A 73 -4.25 5.27 -4.88
N GLY A 74 -4.37 6.34 -4.08
CA GLY A 74 -3.22 7.05 -3.54
C GLY A 74 -2.67 6.28 -2.35
N ARG A 75 -1.52 5.63 -2.50
CA ARG A 75 -0.88 4.90 -1.40
C ARG A 75 0.12 5.80 -0.67
N MET A 76 0.19 5.62 0.65
CA MET A 76 1.16 6.26 1.52
C MET A 76 2.40 5.37 1.60
N LEU A 77 3.58 5.98 1.73
CA LEU A 77 4.80 5.26 2.11
C LEU A 77 5.18 5.67 3.53
N ASN A 78 6.00 4.86 4.19
CA ASN A 78 6.67 5.23 5.41
C ASN A 78 8.07 4.62 5.40
N TYR A 79 9.11 5.43 5.19
CA TYR A 79 10.47 4.94 4.97
C TYR A 79 11.07 4.23 6.18
N ARG A 80 10.57 4.52 7.39
CA ARG A 80 10.99 3.84 8.62
C ARG A 80 10.49 2.40 8.63
N THR A 81 9.28 2.18 8.15
CA THR A 81 8.60 0.89 8.19
C THR A 81 8.83 0.06 6.92
N TYR A 82 8.85 0.70 5.76
CA TYR A 82 8.87 0.04 4.45
C TYR A 82 10.29 -0.33 4.01
N VAL A 83 11.06 -0.97 4.89
CA VAL A 83 12.48 -1.28 4.68
C VAL A 83 12.71 -2.11 3.43
N ASP A 84 11.86 -3.12 3.17
CA ASP A 84 11.98 -3.99 1.99
C ASP A 84 11.66 -3.24 0.69
N LEU A 85 10.69 -2.33 0.72
CA LEU A 85 10.39 -1.51 -0.45
C LEU A 85 11.54 -0.55 -0.74
N MET A 86 12.11 0.08 0.29
CA MET A 86 13.23 1.01 0.09
C MET A 86 14.46 0.26 -0.44
N ASP A 87 14.76 -0.93 0.09
CA ASP A 87 15.81 -1.80 -0.46
C ASP A 87 15.53 -2.13 -1.94
N LEU A 88 14.31 -2.55 -2.28
CA LEU A 88 13.92 -2.84 -3.66
C LEU A 88 14.14 -1.62 -4.59
N LEU A 89 13.67 -0.44 -4.18
CA LEU A 89 13.77 0.78 -4.98
C LEU A 89 15.22 1.27 -5.11
N SER A 90 16.08 0.98 -4.14
CA SER A 90 17.51 1.34 -4.19
C SER A 90 18.30 0.53 -5.24
N ARG A 91 17.73 -0.57 -5.71
CA ARG A 91 18.37 -1.51 -6.63
C ARG A 91 18.08 -1.24 -8.11
N ILE A 92 17.17 -0.30 -8.40
CA ILE A 92 16.72 0.00 -9.75
C ILE A 92 16.86 1.50 -10.05
N PRO A 93 17.21 1.86 -11.29
CA PRO A 93 17.25 3.26 -11.70
C PRO A 93 15.88 3.93 -11.59
N SER A 94 15.86 5.22 -11.23
CA SER A 94 14.68 6.06 -11.43
C SER A 94 14.45 6.27 -12.93
N VAL A 95 13.17 6.33 -13.31
CA VAL A 95 12.75 6.72 -14.67
C VAL A 95 12.32 8.18 -14.73
N THR A 96 12.17 8.83 -13.57
CA THR A 96 11.71 10.20 -13.42
C THR A 96 12.86 11.17 -13.20
N GLU A 97 13.98 10.72 -12.62
CA GLU A 97 15.17 11.53 -12.37
C GLU A 97 16.44 10.79 -12.85
N PRO A 98 17.07 11.23 -13.96
CA PRO A 98 18.26 10.59 -14.51
C PRO A 98 19.44 10.57 -13.52
N GLY A 99 20.10 9.42 -13.42
CA GLY A 99 21.29 9.25 -12.58
C GLY A 99 20.98 8.98 -11.10
N MET A 100 19.71 8.92 -10.71
CA MET A 100 19.27 8.47 -9.39
C MET A 100 18.70 7.04 -9.46
N THR A 101 18.72 6.35 -8.32
CA THR A 101 17.85 5.20 -8.07
C THR A 101 16.42 5.66 -7.77
N ALA A 102 15.44 4.75 -7.90
CA ALA A 102 14.05 5.09 -7.56
C ALA A 102 13.86 5.45 -6.08
N GLU A 103 14.71 4.90 -5.20
CA GLU A 103 14.72 5.25 -3.77
C GLU A 103 15.26 6.66 -3.52
N GLU A 104 16.39 7.01 -4.15
CA GLU A 104 16.99 8.35 -4.02
C GLU A 104 16.03 9.45 -4.49
N ASP A 105 15.37 9.26 -5.63
CA ASP A 105 14.38 10.21 -6.14
C ASP A 105 13.20 10.38 -5.16
N THR A 106 12.67 9.27 -4.66
CA THR A 106 11.57 9.27 -3.70
C THR A 106 11.95 9.96 -2.38
N ARG A 107 13.18 9.75 -1.89
CA ARG A 107 13.69 10.46 -0.70
C ARG A 107 13.95 11.93 -0.94
N ASP A 108 14.57 12.28 -2.06
CA ASP A 108 14.89 13.67 -2.41
C ASP A 108 13.62 14.51 -2.52
N PHE A 109 12.62 13.99 -3.22
CA PHE A 109 11.32 14.64 -3.34
C PHE A 109 10.66 14.85 -1.97
N ASP A 110 10.54 13.79 -1.17
CA ASP A 110 9.90 13.87 0.15
C ASP A 110 10.62 14.81 1.12
N ALA A 111 11.96 14.84 1.08
CA ALA A 111 12.76 15.72 1.91
C ALA A 111 12.49 17.22 1.63
N LYS A 112 12.16 17.55 0.38
CA LYS A 112 11.82 18.90 -0.07
C LYS A 112 10.32 19.24 0.08
N HIS A 113 9.47 18.23 0.26
CA HIS A 113 8.01 18.37 0.30
C HIS A 113 7.39 17.63 1.49
N ARG A 114 7.82 17.98 2.70
CA ARG A 114 7.34 17.34 3.94
C ARG A 114 5.83 17.47 4.09
N THR A 115 5.19 16.34 4.40
CA THR A 115 3.75 16.29 4.70
C THR A 115 3.44 16.99 6.02
N PHE A 116 2.43 17.85 6.01
CA PHE A 116 1.83 18.41 7.22
C PHE A 116 0.35 18.73 6.95
N ASP A 117 -0.55 17.86 7.40
CA ASP A 117 -1.99 18.08 7.26
C ASP A 117 -2.46 19.18 8.22
N LYS A 118 -3.22 20.13 7.70
CA LYS A 118 -3.78 21.28 8.43
C LYS A 118 -5.27 21.14 8.73
N ALA A 119 -5.99 20.37 7.93
CA ALA A 119 -7.45 20.27 7.99
C ALA A 119 -7.87 18.79 7.97
N ARG A 120 -7.16 17.97 8.77
CA ARG A 120 -7.28 16.51 8.79
C ARG A 120 -8.69 16.03 9.12
N LEU A 121 -9.38 16.75 10.00
CA LEU A 121 -10.77 16.54 10.39
C LEU A 121 -11.54 17.85 10.26
N MET A 122 -12.75 17.80 9.70
CA MET A 122 -13.65 18.94 9.58
C MET A 122 -15.08 18.54 9.92
N GLU A 123 -15.82 19.45 10.57
CA GLU A 123 -17.23 19.26 10.89
C GLU A 123 -18.06 20.47 10.42
N GLY A 124 -19.24 20.19 9.85
CA GLY A 124 -20.16 21.22 9.39
C GLY A 124 -20.53 22.19 10.51
N GLY A 125 -20.38 23.50 10.27
CA GLY A 125 -20.67 24.55 11.25
C GLY A 125 -19.59 24.77 12.32
N LYS A 126 -18.65 23.85 12.52
CA LYS A 126 -17.51 24.03 13.44
C LYS A 126 -16.18 24.30 12.73
N GLY A 127 -16.04 23.87 11.47
CA GLY A 127 -14.80 24.03 10.71
C GLY A 127 -13.78 22.95 11.03
N ILE A 128 -12.49 23.32 11.08
CA ILE A 128 -11.39 22.40 11.36
C ILE A 128 -11.46 21.95 12.83
N ILE A 129 -11.37 20.63 13.03
CA ILE A 129 -11.33 20.01 14.35
C ILE A 129 -9.88 19.81 14.78
N ASP A 130 -9.59 20.09 16.06
CA ASP A 130 -8.29 19.83 16.68
C ASP A 130 -8.06 18.33 16.86
N GLY A 131 -7.51 17.69 15.81
CA GLY A 131 -7.23 16.26 15.76
C GLY A 131 -6.16 15.78 16.76
N GLY A 132 -5.31 16.68 17.27
CA GLY A 132 -4.33 16.35 18.31
C GLY A 132 -4.98 15.91 19.62
N LYS A 133 -6.25 16.31 19.84
CA LYS A 133 -7.09 15.75 20.91
C LYS A 133 -7.76 14.48 20.43
N LEU A 134 -7.11 13.34 20.67
CA LEU A 134 -7.56 12.02 20.22
C LEU A 134 -8.97 11.64 20.68
N GLY A 135 -9.46 12.20 21.79
CA GLY A 135 -10.84 12.01 22.26
C GLY A 135 -11.07 10.78 23.14
N PHE A 136 -10.03 10.03 23.51
CA PHE A 136 -10.19 8.82 24.34
C PHE A 136 -10.68 9.11 25.77
N ASN A 137 -11.68 8.34 26.19
CA ASN A 137 -12.05 8.13 27.58
C ASN A 137 -11.06 7.14 28.26
N ASN A 138 -11.25 6.82 29.55
CA ASN A 138 -10.34 5.90 30.26
C ASN A 138 -10.47 4.43 29.81
N LYS A 139 -11.67 4.00 29.44
CA LYS A 139 -11.95 2.63 29.01
C LYS A 139 -11.42 2.37 27.60
N ASP A 140 -11.54 3.33 26.68
CA ASP A 140 -10.87 3.31 25.36
C ASP A 140 -9.38 3.04 25.52
N ARG A 141 -8.71 3.80 26.40
CA ARG A 141 -7.27 3.69 26.65
C ARG A 141 -6.91 2.32 27.20
N ILE A 142 -7.69 1.79 28.14
CA ILE A 142 -7.46 0.46 28.71
C ILE A 142 -7.60 -0.62 27.65
N LEU A 143 -8.67 -0.59 26.84
CA LEU A 143 -8.92 -1.59 25.81
C LEU A 143 -7.86 -1.51 24.70
N LEU A 144 -7.56 -0.32 24.19
CA LEU A 144 -6.52 -0.14 23.18
C LEU A 144 -5.13 -0.56 23.71
N THR A 145 -4.81 -0.21 24.95
CA THR A 145 -3.53 -0.62 25.57
C THR A 145 -3.47 -2.13 25.77
N LYS A 146 -4.57 -2.79 26.15
CA LYS A 146 -4.62 -4.26 26.22
C LYS A 146 -4.41 -4.90 24.85
N LEU A 147 -4.99 -4.32 23.80
CA LEU A 147 -4.81 -4.79 22.42
C LEU A 147 -3.33 -4.70 22.01
N ILE A 148 -2.69 -3.57 22.30
CA ILE A 148 -1.27 -3.34 21.99
C ILE A 148 -0.35 -4.20 22.86
N ALA A 149 -0.67 -4.41 24.13
CA ALA A 149 0.15 -5.21 25.04
C ALA A 149 0.05 -6.73 24.79
N MET A 150 -0.92 -7.18 23.98
CA MET A 150 -1.06 -8.58 23.60
C MET A 150 0.19 -9.03 22.83
N PRO A 151 0.91 -10.08 23.28
CA PRO A 151 2.08 -10.59 22.57
C PRO A 151 1.69 -11.34 21.29
N ASP A 152 2.62 -11.47 20.35
CA ASP A 152 2.36 -12.15 19.06
C ASP A 152 1.92 -13.60 19.25
N SER A 153 2.44 -14.28 20.28
CA SER A 153 2.04 -15.64 20.64
C SER A 153 0.57 -15.79 21.04
N GLU A 154 -0.15 -14.68 21.25
CA GLU A 154 -1.56 -14.65 21.62
C GLU A 154 -2.44 -14.02 20.54
N GLU A 155 -1.91 -13.66 19.38
CA GLU A 155 -2.67 -13.00 18.32
C GLU A 155 -3.87 -13.84 17.83
N GLU A 156 -3.78 -15.17 17.91
CA GLU A 156 -4.88 -16.11 17.60
C GLU A 156 -6.11 -15.92 18.50
N LYS A 157 -5.97 -15.28 19.66
CA LYS A 157 -7.13 -14.89 20.50
C LYS A 157 -8.04 -13.88 19.81
N LEU A 158 -7.57 -13.24 18.74
CA LEU A 158 -8.32 -12.29 17.92
C LEU A 158 -8.85 -12.93 16.61
N ASP A 159 -8.77 -14.25 16.46
CA ASP A 159 -9.23 -14.94 15.27
C ASP A 159 -10.72 -14.71 15.02
N ASN A 160 -11.03 -14.21 13.81
CA ASN A 160 -12.38 -13.83 13.38
C ASN A 160 -13.06 -12.77 14.27
N ILE A 161 -12.28 -12.02 15.06
CA ILE A 161 -12.80 -10.92 15.88
C ILE A 161 -12.71 -9.61 15.09
N THR A 162 -13.84 -8.96 14.92
CA THR A 162 -13.91 -7.60 14.36
C THR A 162 -13.52 -6.54 15.39
N ILE A 163 -13.12 -5.35 14.93
CA ILE A 163 -12.83 -4.22 15.83
C ILE A 163 -14.06 -3.87 16.69
N GLU A 164 -15.25 -3.86 16.09
CA GLU A 164 -16.54 -3.67 16.79
C GLU A 164 -16.75 -4.68 17.93
N GLU A 165 -16.51 -5.97 17.67
CA GLU A 165 -16.65 -7.01 18.69
C GLU A 165 -15.62 -6.88 19.82
N TYR A 166 -14.39 -6.46 19.51
CA TYR A 166 -13.35 -6.23 20.51
C TYR A 166 -13.71 -5.05 21.43
N PHE A 167 -14.20 -3.95 20.86
CA PHE A 167 -14.60 -2.74 21.60
C PHE A 167 -16.09 -2.72 22.00
N LYS A 168 -16.79 -3.86 21.96
CA LYS A 168 -18.26 -3.94 22.21
C LYS A 168 -18.71 -3.34 23.55
N ASP A 169 -17.84 -3.41 24.56
CA ASP A 169 -18.13 -2.89 25.89
C ASP A 169 -17.92 -1.37 25.99
N ASP A 170 -17.29 -0.73 24.99
CA ASP A 170 -17.05 0.71 24.93
C ASP A 170 -17.23 1.27 23.50
N PRO A 171 -18.47 1.35 22.99
CA PRO A 171 -18.74 1.87 21.64
C PRO A 171 -18.28 3.32 21.41
N HIS A 172 -18.07 4.08 22.48
CA HIS A 172 -17.53 5.44 22.44
C HIS A 172 -16.22 5.53 21.64
N PHE A 173 -15.41 4.46 21.62
CA PHE A 173 -14.17 4.40 20.83
C PHE A 173 -14.40 4.83 19.36
N PHE A 174 -15.54 4.47 18.78
CA PHE A 174 -15.89 4.77 17.39
C PHE A 174 -16.35 6.22 17.15
N GLU A 175 -16.50 7.01 18.21
CA GLU A 175 -16.86 8.44 18.16
C GLU A 175 -15.64 9.33 18.41
N THR A 176 -14.45 8.75 18.60
CA THR A 176 -13.23 9.47 18.90
C THR A 176 -12.60 10.08 17.64
N ASN A 177 -11.93 11.23 17.80
CA ASN A 177 -11.10 11.80 16.73
C ASN A 177 -10.03 10.81 16.25
N PHE A 178 -9.48 10.01 17.18
CA PHE A 178 -8.56 8.93 16.81
C PHE A 178 -9.19 7.96 15.81
N TRP A 179 -10.37 7.41 16.11
CA TRP A 179 -11.01 6.44 15.22
C TRP A 179 -11.33 7.05 13.86
N PHE A 180 -11.87 8.27 13.82
CA PHE A 180 -12.12 8.96 12.54
C PHE A 180 -10.85 9.17 11.72
N MET A 181 -9.73 9.54 12.35
CA MET A 181 -8.46 9.63 11.63
C MET A 181 -7.97 8.25 11.20
N TRP A 182 -8.06 7.24 12.05
CA TRP A 182 -7.56 5.90 11.77
C TRP A 182 -8.32 5.23 10.62
N GLU A 183 -9.65 5.23 10.69
CA GLU A 183 -10.50 4.58 9.70
C GLU A 183 -10.34 5.22 8.32
N THR A 184 -10.20 6.54 8.23
CA THR A 184 -10.06 7.22 6.93
C THR A 184 -8.64 7.21 6.40
N THR A 185 -7.61 7.11 7.25
CA THR A 185 -6.21 6.97 6.79
C THR A 185 -5.99 5.60 6.16
N PHE A 186 -6.51 4.55 6.79
CA PHE A 186 -6.20 3.16 6.43
C PHE A 186 -7.39 2.40 5.81
N ALA A 187 -8.50 3.10 5.55
CA ALA A 187 -9.74 2.53 5.02
C ALA A 187 -10.30 1.35 5.84
N PHE A 188 -10.08 1.36 7.15
CA PHE A 188 -10.69 0.38 8.06
C PHE A 188 -12.20 0.61 8.15
N ARG A 189 -12.94 -0.47 8.43
CA ARG A 189 -14.33 -0.44 8.88
C ARG A 189 -14.40 -0.99 10.29
N THR A 190 -15.46 -0.70 11.03
CA THR A 190 -15.68 -1.29 12.36
C THR A 190 -15.71 -2.82 12.31
N ARG A 191 -16.17 -3.39 11.20
CA ARG A 191 -16.19 -4.83 10.92
C ARG A 191 -14.88 -5.40 10.33
N SER A 192 -13.83 -4.59 10.21
CA SER A 192 -12.50 -5.07 9.84
C SER A 192 -11.85 -5.85 10.99
N SER A 193 -10.78 -6.59 10.69
CA SER A 193 -10.06 -7.43 11.64
C SER A 193 -9.42 -6.62 12.79
N ALA A 194 -9.64 -7.07 14.02
CA ALA A 194 -8.95 -6.54 15.20
C ALA A 194 -7.45 -6.91 15.21
N GLN A 195 -7.05 -8.04 14.59
CA GLN A 195 -5.64 -8.41 14.41
C GLN A 195 -4.90 -7.34 13.60
N GLU A 196 -5.51 -6.85 12.53
CA GLU A 196 -4.88 -5.81 11.71
C GLU A 196 -4.77 -4.48 12.45
N LEU A 197 -5.78 -4.07 13.23
CA LEU A 197 -5.65 -2.90 14.11
C LEU A 197 -4.47 -3.05 15.09
N ARG A 198 -4.33 -4.22 15.73
CA ARG A 198 -3.20 -4.53 16.62
C ARG A 198 -1.86 -4.42 15.88
N ARG A 199 -1.71 -5.06 14.72
CA ARG A 199 -0.49 -5.05 13.91
C ARG A 199 -0.11 -3.65 13.48
N TYR A 200 -1.07 -2.85 13.02
CA TYR A 200 -0.81 -1.45 12.68
C TYR A 200 -0.34 -0.64 13.89
N MET A 201 -0.94 -0.84 15.07
CA MET A 201 -0.50 -0.14 16.28
C MET A 201 0.92 -0.54 16.69
N HIS A 202 1.36 -1.78 16.44
CA HIS A 202 2.75 -2.19 16.65
C HIS A 202 3.68 -1.59 15.59
N GLN A 203 3.34 -1.80 14.32
CA GLN A 203 4.20 -1.47 13.18
C GLN A 203 4.32 0.05 12.96
N MET A 204 3.27 0.81 13.29
CA MET A 204 3.17 2.26 13.08
C MET A 204 3.10 3.01 14.41
N ILE A 205 3.61 2.46 15.51
CA ILE A 205 3.51 3.09 16.84
C ILE A 205 4.09 4.50 16.88
N TYR A 206 5.11 4.78 16.08
CA TYR A 206 5.72 6.11 15.97
C TYR A 206 4.83 7.13 15.24
N GLU A 207 3.92 6.64 14.40
CA GLU A 207 2.96 7.45 13.66
C GLU A 207 1.74 7.81 14.50
N PHE A 208 1.47 7.05 15.57
CA PHE A 208 0.36 7.29 16.49
C PHE A 208 0.37 8.73 17.06
N THR A 209 1.55 9.26 17.40
CA THR A 209 1.70 10.62 17.95
C THR A 209 1.71 11.71 16.88
N GLN A 210 1.55 11.36 15.60
CA GLN A 210 1.66 12.28 14.46
C GLN A 210 0.47 12.14 13.51
N ILE A 211 -0.54 11.35 13.87
CA ILE A 211 -1.63 10.93 12.99
C ILE A 211 -2.50 12.10 12.52
N GLU A 212 -2.58 13.16 13.31
CA GLU A 212 -3.32 14.38 13.00
C GLU A 212 -2.67 15.22 11.90
N HIS A 213 -1.35 15.13 11.76
CA HIS A 213 -0.58 15.89 10.79
C HIS A 213 0.00 15.02 9.67
N LEU A 214 -0.07 13.68 9.80
CA LEU A 214 0.48 12.71 8.86
C LEU A 214 1.98 12.95 8.54
N VAL A 215 2.75 13.42 9.52
CA VAL A 215 4.14 13.88 9.30
C VAL A 215 5.08 12.75 8.87
N GLY A 216 4.85 11.52 9.33
CA GLY A 216 5.62 10.36 8.87
C GLY A 216 5.11 9.72 7.58
N VAL A 217 4.10 10.31 6.92
CA VAL A 217 3.73 9.88 5.56
C VAL A 217 4.74 10.42 4.57
N ASN A 218 5.38 9.50 3.87
CA ASN A 218 6.27 9.81 2.77
C ASN A 218 5.58 9.69 1.41
N ARG A 219 5.98 10.54 0.47
CA ARG A 219 5.38 10.63 -0.87
C ARG A 219 6.43 10.47 -1.96
N THR A 220 6.01 9.85 -3.07
CA THR A 220 6.73 9.86 -4.33
C THR A 220 6.46 11.15 -5.10
N ARG A 221 7.35 11.50 -6.05
CA ARG A 221 7.21 12.67 -6.92
C ARG A 221 5.93 12.68 -7.73
N TYR A 222 5.60 11.53 -8.30
CA TYR A 222 4.39 11.32 -9.08
C TYR A 222 3.52 10.24 -8.44
N ASN A 223 2.49 9.80 -9.16
CA ASN A 223 1.76 8.60 -8.78
C ASN A 223 2.72 7.40 -8.68
N GLN A 224 2.31 6.38 -7.94
CA GLN A 224 3.18 5.24 -7.69
C GLN A 224 3.36 4.33 -8.91
N TYR A 225 2.59 4.52 -9.98
CA TYR A 225 2.90 3.84 -11.24
C TYR A 225 4.17 4.44 -11.84
N GLU A 226 4.19 5.75 -12.05
CA GLU A 226 5.36 6.44 -12.60
C GLU A 226 6.58 6.35 -11.70
N SER A 227 6.42 6.49 -10.38
CA SER A 227 7.56 6.55 -9.45
C SER A 227 8.02 5.19 -8.90
N ILE A 228 7.23 4.12 -9.01
CA ILE A 228 7.61 2.79 -8.48
C ILE A 228 7.47 1.70 -9.55
N MET A 229 6.28 1.59 -10.17
CA MET A 229 6.04 0.49 -11.11
C MET A 229 6.83 0.63 -12.39
N LEU A 230 6.89 1.82 -12.98
CA LEU A 230 7.59 2.06 -14.23
C LEU A 230 9.11 1.81 -14.12
N PRO A 231 9.81 2.25 -13.06
CA PRO A 231 11.18 1.80 -12.75
C PRO A 231 11.34 0.28 -12.74
N LEU A 232 10.44 -0.44 -12.07
CA LEU A 232 10.49 -1.90 -12.00
C LEU A 232 10.27 -2.52 -13.38
N ILE A 233 9.28 -2.02 -14.13
CA ILE A 233 8.93 -2.51 -15.46
C ILE A 233 10.11 -2.34 -16.43
N GLU A 234 10.71 -1.15 -16.49
CA GLU A 234 11.81 -0.87 -17.41
C GLU A 234 13.05 -1.69 -17.05
N TYR A 235 13.42 -1.75 -15.76
CA TYR A 235 14.51 -2.62 -15.30
C TYR A 235 14.28 -4.09 -15.71
N LEU A 236 13.09 -4.64 -15.45
CA LEU A 236 12.81 -6.05 -15.74
C LEU A 236 12.78 -6.36 -17.25
N LYS A 237 12.30 -5.43 -18.09
CA LYS A 237 12.38 -5.53 -19.55
C LYS A 237 13.83 -5.55 -20.02
N GLU A 238 14.68 -4.67 -19.49
CA GLU A 238 16.12 -4.64 -19.80
C GLU A 238 16.83 -5.94 -19.40
N GLN A 239 16.43 -6.56 -18.29
CA GLN A 239 16.95 -7.87 -17.89
C GLN A 239 16.43 -9.04 -18.75
N GLY A 240 15.51 -8.79 -19.69
CA GLY A 240 14.95 -9.80 -20.59
C GLY A 240 13.76 -10.59 -20.03
N CYS A 241 13.12 -10.10 -18.97
CA CYS A 241 11.89 -10.73 -18.46
C CYS A 241 10.75 -10.62 -19.47
N LYS A 242 9.89 -11.64 -19.52
CA LYS A 242 8.72 -11.65 -20.41
C LYS A 242 7.45 -11.31 -19.63
N ILE A 243 6.76 -10.25 -20.04
CA ILE A 243 5.44 -9.90 -19.50
C ILE A 243 4.39 -10.20 -20.57
N ILE A 244 3.58 -11.24 -20.33
CA ILE A 244 2.56 -11.70 -21.26
C ILE A 244 1.19 -11.25 -20.73
N LEU A 245 0.59 -10.29 -21.43
CA LEU A 245 -0.75 -9.76 -21.14
C LEU A 245 -1.87 -10.67 -21.69
N ASN A 246 -3.12 -10.38 -21.33
CA ASN A 246 -4.31 -11.13 -21.76
C ASN A 246 -4.21 -12.62 -21.42
N ARG A 247 -3.70 -12.96 -20.24
CA ARG A 247 -3.59 -14.34 -19.75
C ARG A 247 -4.19 -14.49 -18.37
N ARG A 248 -5.34 -15.18 -18.30
CA ARG A 248 -5.97 -15.59 -17.05
C ARG A 248 -5.52 -17.00 -16.70
N VAL A 249 -4.79 -17.16 -15.60
CA VAL A 249 -4.59 -18.49 -15.00
C VAL A 249 -5.88 -18.90 -14.31
N THR A 250 -6.37 -20.11 -14.60
CA THR A 250 -7.69 -20.58 -14.17
C THR A 250 -7.64 -21.72 -13.17
N ASP A 251 -6.58 -22.53 -13.20
CA ASP A 251 -6.43 -23.66 -12.29
C ASP A 251 -4.96 -24.10 -12.19
N TRP A 252 -4.67 -24.94 -11.20
CA TRP A 252 -3.40 -25.63 -11.01
C TRP A 252 -3.61 -27.14 -11.05
N GLU A 253 -2.90 -27.81 -11.95
CA GLU A 253 -2.85 -29.28 -11.96
C GLU A 253 -1.61 -29.74 -11.18
N PHE A 254 -1.85 -30.29 -9.98
CA PHE A 254 -0.81 -30.90 -9.16
C PHE A 254 -0.66 -32.38 -9.54
N LYS A 255 0.59 -32.84 -9.62
CA LYS A 255 0.94 -34.25 -9.84
C LYS A 255 1.14 -34.98 -8.53
#